data_AF-A0A6C0LVI6-F1
#
_entry.id   AF-A0A6C0LVI6-F1
#
_cell.length_a   1.000
_cell.length_b   1.000
_cell.length_c   1.000
_cell.angle_alpha   90.00
_cell.angle_beta   90.00
_cell.angle_gamma   90.00
#
_symmetry.space_group_name_H-M   'P 1'
#
loop_
_entity.id
_entity.type
_entity.pdbx_description
1 polymer ?
#
loop_
_entity_poly.entity_id
_entity_poly.type
_entity_poly.pdbx_seq_one_letter_code
_entity_poly.pdbx_strand_id
1 'polypeptide(L)'
;MISIIPMNPTSEIQEQEEPTYRLCENTDCERYPEDDDFDKENEEEYESGGQWQKCGLCDGYFNDNGFNDILFIEEEPNNQKGECRLCGKDDDIIQMKGSGEYLCGDGCDGDEDEDE
;
A
#
# COMPACT_ATOMS: atom_id res chain seq x y z
N MET A 1 57.63 -0.74 29.26
CA MET A 1 57.00 0.35 28.49
C MET A 1 55.67 -0.18 28.01
N ILE A 2 54.57 0.28 28.60
CA ILE A 2 53.21 -0.17 28.27
C ILE A 2 52.78 0.71 27.09
N SER A 3 52.81 0.15 25.88
CA SER A 3 52.26 0.80 24.70
C SER A 3 50.74 0.64 24.73
N ILE A 4 50.04 1.75 24.97
CA ILE A 4 48.59 1.84 24.85
C ILE A 4 48.31 2.18 23.38
N ILE A 5 47.76 1.23 22.63
CA ILE A 5 47.30 1.47 21.26
C ILE A 5 45.92 2.14 21.38
N PRO A 6 45.68 3.33 20.78
CA PRO A 6 44.35 3.89 20.75
C PRO A 6 43.45 3.02 19.85
N MET A 7 42.40 2.44 20.43
CA MET A 7 41.32 1.81 19.68
C MET A 7 40.58 2.91 18.92
N ASN A 8 40.67 2.85 17.60
CA ASN A 8 39.89 3.69 16.70
C ASN A 8 38.49 3.05 16.61
N PRO A 9 37.40 3.69 17.05
CA PRO A 9 36.07 3.19 16.76
C PRO A 9 35.79 3.52 15.30
N THR A 10 35.95 2.53 14.41
CA THR A 10 35.39 2.62 13.07
C THR A 10 33.87 2.62 13.24
N SER A 11 33.28 3.80 13.30
CA SER A 11 31.84 3.98 13.08
C SER A 11 31.56 3.58 11.64
N GLU A 12 31.11 2.35 11.46
CA GLU A 12 30.47 1.91 10.23
C GLU A 12 29.12 2.61 10.15
N ILE A 13 29.08 3.72 9.41
CA ILE A 13 27.83 4.31 8.96
C ILE A 13 27.29 3.33 7.91
N GLN A 14 26.33 2.49 8.30
CA GLN A 14 25.58 1.67 7.35
C GLN A 14 24.79 2.64 6.48
N GLU A 15 25.23 2.82 5.24
CA GLU A 15 24.44 3.45 4.19
C GLU A 15 23.17 2.58 4.04
N GLN A 16 22.05 3.07 4.59
CA GLN A 16 20.76 2.42 4.42
C GLN A 16 20.38 2.62 2.95
N GLU A 17 20.58 1.57 2.14
CA GLU A 17 20.07 1.55 0.77
C GLU A 17 18.56 1.78 0.83
N GLU A 18 18.07 2.81 0.13
CA GLU A 18 16.64 3.06 0.09
C GLU A 18 15.93 1.86 -0.56
N PRO A 19 14.78 1.43 0.00
CA PRO A 19 14.03 0.32 -0.56
C PRO A 19 13.66 0.60 -2.03
N THR A 20 13.84 -0.39 -2.90
CA THR A 20 13.49 -0.31 -4.33
C THR A 20 12.02 -0.57 -4.62
N TYR A 21 11.21 -0.76 -3.57
CA TYR A 21 9.79 -1.10 -3.66
C TYR A 21 8.92 0.08 -3.17
N ARG A 22 7.65 0.08 -3.58
CA ARG A 22 6.65 1.05 -3.14
C ARG A 22 5.46 0.33 -2.52
N LEU A 23 4.90 0.91 -1.46
CA LEU A 23 3.73 0.41 -0.75
C LEU A 23 2.67 1.52 -0.64
N CYS A 24 1.41 1.13 -0.53
CA CYS A 24 0.33 2.04 -0.15
C CYS A 24 0.51 2.46 1.32
N GLU A 25 0.20 3.72 1.65
CA GLU A 25 0.56 4.30 2.96
C GLU A 25 -0.60 4.58 3.92
N ASN A 26 -1.80 4.93 3.45
CA ASN A 26 -2.94 5.26 4.34
C ASN A 26 -3.88 4.09 4.65
N THR A 27 -3.75 3.01 3.88
CA THR A 27 -4.23 1.69 4.25
C THR A 27 -3.08 0.74 3.96
N ASP A 28 -2.61 0.03 4.99
CA ASP A 28 -1.32 -0.63 4.92
C ASP A 28 -1.26 -1.71 3.83
N CYS A 29 -0.09 -1.79 3.19
CA CYS A 29 0.34 -2.96 2.42
C CYS A 29 1.66 -3.44 3.00
N GLU A 30 1.88 -4.75 3.00
CA GLU A 30 3.13 -5.36 3.44
C GLU A 30 3.88 -5.92 2.24
N ARG A 31 5.20 -5.66 2.15
CA ARG A 31 6.02 -6.28 1.09
C ARG A 31 6.09 -7.80 1.24
N TYR A 32 6.13 -8.25 2.48
CA TYR A 32 6.21 -9.66 2.86
C TYR A 32 5.14 -9.92 3.91
N PRO A 33 3.96 -10.42 3.53
CA PRO A 33 2.88 -10.66 4.47
C PRO A 33 3.32 -11.67 5.53
N GLU A 34 2.79 -11.52 6.74
CA GLU A 34 2.90 -12.52 7.81
C GLU A 34 1.98 -13.73 7.49
N ASP A 35 2.30 -14.45 6.42
CA ASP A 35 1.64 -15.67 5.98
C ASP A 35 2.66 -16.82 5.99
N ASP A 36 2.30 -17.93 6.64
CA ASP A 36 3.16 -19.12 6.76
C ASP A 36 3.49 -19.73 5.39
N ASP A 37 2.62 -19.53 4.40
CA ASP A 37 2.81 -20.01 3.02
C ASP A 37 3.60 -19.02 2.14
N PHE A 38 3.99 -17.85 2.66
CA PHE A 38 4.72 -16.84 1.88
C PHE A 38 6.23 -17.12 1.85
N ASP A 39 6.74 -17.49 0.67
CA ASP A 39 8.17 -17.63 0.41
C ASP A 39 8.74 -16.39 -0.29
N LYS A 40 9.62 -15.66 0.42
CA LYS A 40 10.31 -14.46 -0.10
C LYS A 40 11.19 -14.76 -1.31
N GLU A 41 11.78 -15.95 -1.39
CA GLU A 41 12.66 -16.33 -2.50
C GLU A 41 11.86 -16.82 -3.72
N ASN A 42 10.56 -17.08 -3.54
CA ASN A 42 9.68 -17.60 -4.58
C ASN A 42 8.32 -16.87 -4.63
N GLU A 43 8.36 -15.55 -4.54
CA GLU A 43 7.16 -14.67 -4.52
C GLU A 43 6.21 -14.95 -5.70
N GLU A 44 6.75 -15.28 -6.88
CA GLU A 44 5.98 -15.54 -8.10
C GLU A 44 5.09 -16.78 -8.00
N GLU A 45 5.44 -17.74 -7.14
CA GLU A 45 4.65 -18.95 -6.88
C GLU A 45 3.61 -18.76 -5.76
N TYR A 46 3.62 -17.62 -5.05
CA TYR A 46 2.66 -17.37 -3.98
C TYR A 46 1.24 -17.19 -4.54
N GLU A 47 0.37 -18.18 -4.29
CA GLU A 47 -1.04 -18.13 -4.66
C GLU A 47 -1.83 -17.34 -3.59
N SER A 48 -2.25 -16.12 -3.93
CA SER A 48 -3.12 -15.28 -3.09
C SER A 48 -4.54 -15.88 -2.95
N GLY A 49 -4.67 -16.95 -2.18
CA GLY A 49 -5.93 -17.69 -1.98
C GLY A 49 -6.56 -17.54 -0.60
N GLY A 50 -5.92 -16.79 0.30
CA GLY A 50 -6.33 -16.62 1.70
C GLY A 50 -6.66 -15.17 2.07
N GLN A 51 -6.41 -14.79 3.32
CA GLN A 51 -6.61 -13.42 3.80
C GLN A 51 -5.68 -12.42 3.12
N TRP A 52 -4.53 -12.83 2.62
CA TRP A 52 -3.56 -11.94 1.99
C TRP A 52 -3.72 -11.97 0.48
N GLN A 53 -3.86 -10.78 -0.11
CA GLN A 53 -4.10 -10.58 -1.53
C GLN A 53 -3.02 -9.67 -2.11
N LYS A 54 -2.56 -9.97 -3.33
CA LYS A 54 -1.59 -9.11 -4.03
C LYS A 54 -2.22 -7.76 -4.34
N CYS A 55 -1.54 -6.67 -3.98
CA CYS A 55 -1.96 -5.33 -4.37
C CYS A 55 -1.67 -5.10 -5.86
N GLY A 56 -2.67 -4.65 -6.60
CA GLY A 56 -2.51 -4.24 -8.01
C GLY A 56 -1.92 -2.84 -8.19
N LEU A 57 -1.74 -2.08 -7.10
CA LEU A 57 -1.27 -0.68 -7.12
C LEU A 57 0.19 -0.51 -6.68
N CYS A 58 0.73 -1.47 -5.92
CA CYS A 58 2.04 -1.38 -5.30
C CYS A 58 2.70 -2.76 -5.24
N ASP A 59 3.94 -2.84 -4.74
CA ASP A 59 4.70 -4.10 -4.74
C ASP A 59 4.29 -5.07 -3.61
N GLY A 60 3.35 -4.68 -2.76
CA GLY A 60 2.98 -5.41 -1.55
C GLY A 60 1.70 -6.25 -1.66
N TYR A 61 1.24 -6.65 -0.48
CA TYR A 61 0.06 -7.45 -0.23
C TYR A 61 -0.81 -6.75 0.81
N PHE A 62 -2.12 -6.86 0.70
CA PHE A 62 -3.07 -6.35 1.68
C PHE A 62 -3.87 -7.49 2.30
N ASN A 63 -4.34 -7.28 3.52
CA ASN A 63 -5.22 -8.21 4.20
C ASN A 63 -6.67 -7.93 3.77
N ASP A 64 -7.32 -8.87 3.07
CA ASP A 64 -8.69 -8.78 2.60
C ASP A 64 -9.69 -8.80 3.76
N ASN A 65 -10.07 -7.60 4.21
CA ASN A 65 -10.94 -7.38 5.36
C ASN A 65 -12.00 -6.29 5.13
N GLY A 66 -12.22 -5.89 3.88
CA GLY A 66 -13.10 -4.79 3.50
C GLY A 66 -12.43 -3.42 3.57
N PHE A 67 -11.74 -3.11 4.67
CA PHE A 67 -11.13 -1.78 4.86
C PHE A 67 -9.79 -1.65 4.16
N ASN A 68 -8.91 -2.64 4.31
CA ASN A 68 -7.57 -2.61 3.73
C ASN A 68 -7.56 -2.82 2.20
N ASP A 69 -8.69 -3.23 1.63
CA ASP A 69 -8.91 -3.41 0.19
C ASP A 69 -8.97 -2.08 -0.55
N ILE A 70 -9.14 -1.00 0.21
CA ILE A 70 -9.44 0.34 -0.27
C ILE A 70 -8.20 1.22 -0.11
N LEU A 71 -7.90 2.07 -1.08
CA LEU A 71 -6.94 3.16 -1.00
C LEU A 71 -7.71 4.49 -1.06
N PHE A 72 -7.61 5.33 -0.02
CA PHE A 72 -8.19 6.68 -0.05
C PHE A 72 -7.23 7.61 -0.81
N ILE A 73 -7.49 7.80 -2.10
CA ILE A 73 -6.54 8.50 -2.98
C ILE A 73 -6.48 10.01 -2.74
N GLU A 74 -7.57 10.59 -2.25
CA GLU A 74 -7.70 12.04 -2.03
C GLU A 74 -7.09 12.51 -0.70
N GLU A 75 -6.88 11.57 0.23
CA GLU A 75 -6.29 11.85 1.54
C GLU A 75 -4.76 11.90 1.50
N GLU A 76 -4.16 12.53 2.52
CA GLU A 76 -2.72 12.41 2.74
C GLU A 76 -2.34 10.95 3.04
N PRO A 77 -1.19 10.46 2.54
CA PRO A 77 -0.17 11.18 1.76
C PRO A 77 -0.44 11.19 0.24
N ASN A 78 -1.46 10.50 -0.23
CA ASN A 78 -1.71 10.28 -1.66
C ASN A 78 -2.03 11.59 -2.41
N ASN A 79 -2.93 12.42 -1.88
CA ASN A 79 -3.32 13.73 -2.44
C ASN A 79 -3.60 13.71 -3.97
N GLN A 80 -4.21 12.63 -4.46
CA GLN A 80 -4.56 12.42 -5.86
C GLN A 80 -6.04 12.74 -6.10
N LYS A 81 -6.46 12.68 -7.36
CA LYS A 81 -7.87 12.75 -7.77
C LYS A 81 -8.20 11.55 -8.64
N GLY A 82 -9.46 11.14 -8.61
CA GLY A 82 -9.98 10.08 -9.47
C GLY A 82 -11.38 10.44 -9.97
N GLU A 83 -11.95 9.57 -10.79
CA GLU A 83 -13.33 9.66 -11.25
C GLU A 83 -13.97 8.29 -11.05
N CYS A 84 -15.14 8.25 -10.41
CA CYS A 84 -15.86 7.00 -10.18
C CYS A 84 -16.26 6.36 -11.50
N ARG A 85 -15.84 5.12 -11.70
CA ARG A 85 -16.12 4.37 -12.93
C ARG A 85 -17.61 4.14 -13.20
N LEU A 86 -18.45 4.17 -12.17
CA LEU A 86 -19.86 3.83 -12.27
C LEU A 86 -20.76 5.04 -12.55
N CYS A 87 -20.53 6.17 -11.86
CA CYS A 87 -21.38 7.37 -11.97
C CYS A 87 -20.67 8.62 -12.51
N GLY A 88 -19.34 8.62 -12.62
CA GLY A 88 -18.56 9.75 -13.14
C GLY A 88 -18.34 10.90 -12.15
N LYS A 89 -18.67 10.75 -10.87
CA LYS A 89 -18.33 11.72 -9.82
C LYS A 89 -16.81 11.79 -9.62
N ASP A 90 -16.29 12.95 -9.27
CA ASP A 90 -14.86 13.20 -9.04
C ASP A 90 -14.53 13.61 -7.59
N ASP A 91 -15.52 13.46 -6.70
CA ASP A 91 -15.42 13.66 -5.26
C ASP A 91 -15.74 12.37 -4.48
N ASP A 92 -15.15 12.23 -3.29
CA ASP A 92 -15.26 11.04 -2.44
C ASP A 92 -14.83 9.77 -3.18
N ILE A 93 -13.63 9.82 -3.76
CA ILE A 93 -13.12 8.72 -4.59
C ILE A 93 -12.14 7.86 -3.82
N ILE A 94 -12.40 6.56 -3.87
CA ILE A 94 -11.49 5.53 -3.42
C ILE A 94 -10.99 4.69 -4.59
N GLN A 95 -9.84 4.06 -4.43
CA GLN A 95 -9.29 3.12 -5.41
C GLN A 95 -9.16 1.73 -4.79
N MET A 96 -9.75 0.72 -5.42
CA MET A 96 -9.66 -0.67 -4.96
C MET A 96 -8.25 -1.20 -5.20
N LYS A 97 -7.57 -1.71 -4.17
CA LYS A 97 -6.21 -2.24 -4.28
C LYS A 97 -6.12 -3.50 -5.13
N GLY A 98 -7.12 -4.37 -5.07
CA GLY A 98 -7.12 -5.62 -5.84
C GLY A 98 -7.28 -5.40 -7.35
N SER A 99 -8.21 -4.54 -7.77
CA SER A 99 -8.54 -4.32 -9.18
C SER A 99 -7.97 -3.02 -9.78
N GLY A 100 -7.59 -2.07 -8.94
CA GLY A 100 -7.20 -0.72 -9.32
C GLY A 100 -8.36 0.19 -9.75
N GLU A 101 -9.61 -0.26 -9.59
CA GLU A 101 -10.79 0.50 -10.01
C GLU A 101 -11.09 1.68 -9.06
N TYR A 102 -11.51 2.80 -9.65
CA TYR A 102 -11.96 3.99 -8.94
C TYR A 102 -13.46 3.94 -8.71
N LEU A 103 -13.90 4.09 -7.46
CA LEU A 103 -15.30 4.04 -7.04
C LEU A 103 -15.59 5.16 -6.02
N CYS A 104 -16.86 5.53 -5.86
CA CYS A 104 -17.28 6.41 -4.76
C CYS A 104 -17.11 5.67 -3.43
N GLY A 105 -16.56 6.33 -2.40
CA GLY A 105 -16.41 5.81 -1.04
C GLY A 105 -17.76 5.51 -0.39
N ASP A 106 -18.70 6.43 -0.53
CA ASP A 106 -20.08 6.34 -0.01
C ASP A 106 -21.06 5.70 -1.01
N GLY A 107 -20.56 5.21 -2.14
CA GLY A 107 -21.38 4.62 -3.20
C GLY A 107 -22.04 5.65 -4.13
N CYS A 108 -22.66 5.16 -5.21
CA CYS A 108 -23.17 6.02 -6.28
C CYS A 108 -24.60 6.53 -6.05
N ASP A 109 -25.24 6.17 -4.94
CA ASP A 109 -26.65 6.50 -4.68
C ASP A 109 -26.86 7.94 -4.20
N GLY A 110 -25.78 8.70 -3.95
CA GLY A 110 -25.81 10.09 -3.51
C GLY A 110 -26.10 11.12 -4.62
N ASP A 111 -26.97 10.79 -5.57
CA ASP A 111 -27.62 11.81 -6.41
C ASP A 111 -28.85 12.33 -5.65
N GLU A 112 -28.61 13.12 -4.60
CA GLU A 112 -29.66 13.99 -4.06
C GLU A 112 -29.77 15.22 -4.97
N ASP A 113 -30.62 15.10 -5.99
CA ASP A 113 -31.39 16.17 -6.63
C ASP A 113 -30.94 17.62 -6.31
N GLU A 114 -29.95 18.15 -7.03
CA GLU A 114 -29.75 19.61 -7.16
C GLU A 114 -30.56 20.14 -8.37
N ASP A 115 -31.88 19.95 -8.34
CA ASP A 115 -32.82 20.61 -9.26
C ASP A 115 -33.75 21.55 -8.46
N GLU A 116 -33.41 22.84 -8.50
CA GLU A 116 -34.18 24.10 -8.22
C GLU A 116 -35.44 24.11 -7.32
#